data_AF-A0A2S8GP57-F1
#
_entry.id   AF-A0A2S8GP57-F1
#
_cell.length_a   1.000
_cell.length_b   1.000
_cell.length_c   1.000
_cell.angle_alpha   90.00
_cell.angle_beta   90.00
_cell.angle_gamma   90.00
#
_symmetry.space_group_name_H-M   'P 1'
#
loop_
_entity.id
_entity.type
_entity.pdbx_description
1 polymer ?
#
loop_
_entity_poly.entity_id
_entity_poly.type
_entity_poly.pdbx_seq_one_letter_code
_entity_poly.pdbx_strand_id
1 'polypeptide(L)'
;MKRLSFSLFCLLLLLATAVQVNADIIFWQPLTSDLPHKGGRLSNISSTYVADEFTLASDALVTQIDWYGNYEGSLVPGPTDFRVQIFSDNSGLPGRSVFQDTVTVTGVDTGLVNELRHSVISYSATLNNPFTATASTVYYFSIADADTATSSAWRWENSDYQLTSETFAWNPSTAAWNLQTRNAFAFTLHETQPVPEPASLALFGLGAVGVGLLARRRNQKARASQD
;
A
#
# COMPACT_ATOMS: atom_id res chain seq x y z
N MET A 1 -34.12 30.22 35.05
CA MET A 1 -32.71 29.84 34.76
C MET A 1 -32.49 28.32 34.94
N LYS A 2 -33.09 27.44 34.10
CA LYS A 2 -32.85 25.97 34.13
C LYS A 2 -33.28 25.30 32.81
N ARG A 3 -32.65 25.62 31.67
CA ARG A 3 -32.92 24.94 30.36
C ARG A 3 -31.70 24.81 29.44
N LEU A 4 -30.48 24.81 29.99
CA LEU A 4 -29.24 24.77 29.21
C LEU A 4 -28.34 23.60 29.64
N SER A 5 -28.86 22.37 29.59
CA SER A 5 -28.11 21.20 30.08
C SER A 5 -28.27 19.93 29.24
N PHE A 6 -29.16 19.93 28.24
CA PHE A 6 -29.43 18.71 27.44
C PHE A 6 -28.74 18.72 26.07
N SER A 7 -28.58 19.91 25.45
CA SER A 7 -27.94 20.02 24.12
C SER A 7 -26.43 19.80 24.13
N LEU A 8 -25.74 20.07 25.25
CA LEU A 8 -24.28 19.86 25.35
C LEU A 8 -23.90 18.37 25.44
N PHE A 9 -24.82 17.52 25.92
CA PHE A 9 -24.60 16.07 26.03
C PHE A 9 -24.74 15.37 24.67
N CYS A 10 -25.57 15.89 23.76
CA CYS A 10 -25.67 15.37 22.39
C CYS A 10 -24.49 15.82 21.50
N LEU A 11 -23.91 16.99 21.76
CA LEU A 11 -22.79 17.52 20.96
C LEU A 11 -21.44 16.86 21.32
N LEU A 12 -21.28 16.37 22.56
CA LEU A 12 -20.09 15.63 23.01
C LEU A 12 -20.12 14.12 22.66
N LEU A 13 -21.28 13.57 22.28
CA LEU A 13 -21.42 12.17 21.85
C LEU A 13 -21.26 11.95 20.33
N LEU A 14 -20.98 13.02 19.59
CA LEU A 14 -20.66 13.01 18.15
C LEU A 14 -19.14 12.93 17.89
N LEU A 15 -18.35 12.44 18.85
CA LEU A 15 -17.03 11.91 18.52
C LEU A 15 -17.23 10.62 17.73
N ALA A 16 -17.42 10.79 16.42
CA ALA A 16 -17.24 9.73 15.43
C ALA A 16 -15.87 9.09 15.73
N THR A 17 -15.87 7.85 16.20
CA THR A 17 -14.65 7.06 16.28
C THR A 17 -14.20 6.87 14.84
N ALA A 18 -13.19 7.63 14.42
CA ALA A 18 -12.49 7.37 13.18
C ALA A 18 -11.99 5.92 13.26
N VAL A 19 -12.54 5.05 12.41
CA VAL A 19 -12.04 3.69 12.31
C VAL A 19 -10.64 3.80 11.73
N GLN A 20 -9.63 3.40 12.50
CA GLN A 20 -8.29 3.21 11.94
C GLN A 20 -8.37 2.05 10.97
N VAL A 21 -8.28 2.39 9.69
CA VAL A 21 -8.05 1.44 8.62
C VAL A 21 -6.55 1.11 8.68
N ASN A 22 -6.21 -0.08 9.16
CA ASN A 22 -4.85 -0.59 9.08
C ASN A 22 -4.71 -1.40 7.78
N ALA A 23 -3.67 -1.11 7.01
CA ALA A 23 -3.28 -1.95 5.89
C ALA A 23 -2.56 -3.19 6.44
N ASP A 24 -2.96 -4.38 5.99
CA ASP A 24 -2.32 -5.64 6.35
C ASP A 24 -1.26 -6.01 5.31
N ILE A 25 -0.14 -6.58 5.76
CA ILE A 25 0.96 -6.99 4.89
C ILE A 25 0.61 -8.36 4.30
N ILE A 26 0.39 -8.40 2.99
CA ILE A 26 0.07 -9.63 2.25
C ILE A 26 1.30 -10.22 1.55
N PHE A 27 2.33 -9.41 1.34
CA PHE A 27 3.58 -9.83 0.74
C PHE A 27 4.72 -8.91 1.16
N TRP A 28 5.90 -9.48 1.43
CA TRP A 28 7.02 -8.75 1.98
C TRP A 28 8.37 -9.26 1.47
N GLN A 29 9.11 -8.37 0.82
CA GLN A 29 10.51 -8.53 0.43
C GLN A 29 11.33 -7.40 1.08
N PRO A 30 12.06 -7.65 2.19
CA PRO A 30 12.73 -6.60 2.95
C PRO A 30 13.88 -5.97 2.16
N LEU A 31 14.20 -4.71 2.43
CA LEU A 31 15.48 -4.13 2.01
C LEU A 31 16.64 -5.02 2.48
N THR A 32 17.68 -5.14 1.65
CA THR A 32 18.88 -5.89 2.03
C THR A 32 19.46 -5.38 3.37
N SER A 33 20.00 -6.27 4.19
CA SER A 33 20.53 -5.96 5.52
C SER A 33 22.06 -5.85 5.54
N ASP A 34 22.72 -6.17 4.41
CA ASP A 34 24.17 -5.99 4.29
C ASP A 34 24.54 -4.51 4.25
N LEU A 35 25.66 -4.15 4.87
CA LEU A 35 26.18 -2.78 4.87
C LEU A 35 27.57 -2.75 4.20
N PRO A 36 27.79 -1.86 3.21
CA PRO A 36 26.78 -1.00 2.58
C PRO A 36 25.78 -1.83 1.75
N HIS A 37 24.52 -1.40 1.71
CA HIS A 37 23.45 -2.14 1.02
C HIS A 37 23.78 -2.37 -0.45
N LYS A 38 23.55 -3.57 -0.98
CA LYS A 38 23.75 -3.83 -2.42
C LYS A 38 22.86 -2.94 -3.27
N GLY A 39 23.49 -2.18 -4.17
CA GLY A 39 22.81 -1.19 -4.98
C GLY A 39 21.84 -1.82 -5.97
N GLY A 40 20.68 -1.18 -6.10
CA GLY A 40 19.61 -1.57 -7.01
C GLY A 40 19.90 -1.57 -8.51
N ARG A 41 18.89 -1.95 -9.29
CA ARG A 41 18.92 -1.91 -10.76
C ARG A 41 18.16 -0.68 -11.28
N LEU A 42 18.62 -0.14 -12.40
CA LEU A 42 17.96 0.97 -13.08
C LEU A 42 16.52 0.59 -13.44
N SER A 43 15.58 1.45 -13.06
CA SER A 43 14.17 1.27 -13.42
C SER A 43 13.50 2.59 -13.76
N ASN A 44 13.54 2.95 -15.05
CA ASN A 44 13.05 4.22 -15.58
C ASN A 44 12.24 3.91 -16.85
N ILE A 45 11.02 4.44 -16.93
CA ILE A 45 10.10 4.08 -18.02
C ILE A 45 10.60 4.49 -19.40
N SER A 46 11.44 5.54 -19.46
CA SER A 46 12.02 6.08 -20.68
C SER A 46 13.19 5.24 -21.23
N SER A 47 13.69 4.26 -20.48
CA SER A 47 14.84 3.43 -20.87
C SER A 47 14.61 1.95 -20.56
N THR A 48 15.18 1.46 -19.46
CA THR A 48 15.02 0.10 -18.96
C THR A 48 14.24 0.15 -17.66
N TYR A 49 13.31 -0.78 -17.49
CA TYR A 49 12.64 -1.04 -16.23
C TYR A 49 12.71 -2.52 -15.90
N VAL A 50 12.62 -2.81 -14.60
CA VAL A 50 12.80 -4.15 -14.08
C VAL A 50 11.53 -4.65 -13.41
N ALA A 51 11.35 -5.96 -13.41
CA ALA A 51 10.27 -6.62 -12.70
C ALA A 51 10.81 -7.74 -11.80
N ASP A 52 10.20 -7.90 -10.62
CA ASP A 52 10.44 -9.00 -9.68
C ASP A 52 9.24 -9.93 -9.62
N GLU A 53 9.51 -11.21 -9.41
CA GLU A 53 8.48 -12.24 -9.26
C GLU A 53 7.83 -12.18 -7.87
N PHE A 54 6.50 -12.31 -7.81
CA PHE A 54 5.81 -12.56 -6.55
C PHE A 54 4.62 -13.52 -6.72
N THR A 55 4.22 -14.13 -5.61
CA THR A 55 3.03 -14.99 -5.52
C THR A 55 2.42 -14.83 -4.13
N LEU A 56 1.10 -14.72 -4.06
CA LEU A 56 0.39 -14.59 -2.79
C LEU A 56 -0.13 -15.95 -2.30
N ALA A 57 -0.17 -16.13 -0.98
CA ALA A 57 -0.69 -17.35 -0.34
C ALA A 57 -2.23 -17.44 -0.39
N SER A 58 -2.92 -16.31 -0.51
CA SER A 58 -4.37 -16.19 -0.60
C SER A 58 -4.78 -15.14 -1.63
N ASP A 59 -6.04 -15.18 -2.05
CA ASP A 59 -6.62 -14.11 -2.86
C ASP A 59 -6.56 -12.81 -2.04
N ALA A 60 -6.15 -11.71 -2.65
CA ALA A 60 -5.97 -10.44 -1.97
C ALA A 60 -6.33 -9.26 -2.88
N LEU A 61 -6.75 -8.17 -2.26
CA LEU A 61 -6.96 -6.89 -2.95
C LEU A 61 -5.82 -5.95 -2.58
N VAL A 62 -4.80 -5.87 -3.44
CA VAL A 62 -3.65 -4.99 -3.25
C VAL A 62 -4.10 -3.54 -3.39
N THR A 63 -3.90 -2.74 -2.35
CA THR A 63 -4.33 -1.34 -2.30
C THR A 63 -3.18 -0.38 -2.02
N GLN A 64 -2.09 -0.85 -1.41
CA GLN A 64 -0.93 -0.03 -1.09
C GLN A 64 0.36 -0.80 -1.33
N ILE A 65 1.40 -0.05 -1.68
CA ILE A 65 2.73 -0.57 -1.96
C ILE A 65 3.77 0.30 -1.24
N ASP A 66 4.74 -0.35 -0.62
CA ASP A 66 5.97 0.29 -0.15
C ASP A 66 7.16 -0.24 -0.94
N TRP A 67 8.12 0.61 -1.27
CA TRP A 67 9.34 0.20 -1.98
C TRP A 67 10.52 1.08 -1.60
N TYR A 68 11.73 0.63 -1.97
CA TYR A 68 12.97 1.35 -1.73
C TYR A 68 13.69 1.63 -3.03
N GLY A 69 14.30 2.80 -3.13
CA GLY A 69 15.05 3.18 -4.31
C GLY A 69 16.13 4.20 -4.02
N ASN A 70 16.94 4.49 -5.01
CA ASN A 70 17.90 5.58 -4.96
C ASN A 70 17.99 6.28 -6.32
N TYR A 71 18.32 7.55 -6.31
CA TYR A 71 18.72 8.26 -7.51
C TYR A 71 20.24 8.17 -7.70
N GLU A 72 20.69 8.17 -8.95
CA GLU A 72 22.09 8.43 -9.27
C GLU A 72 22.38 9.92 -8.97
N GLY A 73 22.90 10.16 -7.76
CA GLY A 73 23.07 11.50 -7.19
C GLY A 73 22.68 11.56 -5.71
N SER A 74 22.76 12.75 -5.12
CA SER A 74 22.52 12.94 -3.68
C SER A 74 21.21 13.66 -3.36
N LEU A 75 20.49 14.15 -4.37
CA LEU A 75 19.25 14.89 -4.17
C LEU A 75 18.06 13.98 -4.42
N VAL A 76 17.21 13.81 -3.40
CA VAL A 76 15.87 13.28 -3.58
C VAL A 76 15.07 14.34 -4.32
N PRO A 77 14.52 14.05 -5.51
CA PRO A 77 13.60 14.96 -6.16
C PRO A 77 12.38 15.19 -5.25
N GLY A 78 11.59 16.22 -5.58
CA GLY A 78 10.33 16.47 -4.90
C GLY A 78 9.30 15.34 -5.18
N PRO A 79 8.00 15.64 -5.14
CA PRO A 79 6.99 14.71 -5.60
C PRO A 79 7.37 14.16 -6.99
N THR A 80 7.47 12.83 -7.10
CA THR A 80 7.89 12.11 -8.29
C THR A 80 6.80 11.14 -8.70
N ASP A 81 6.51 11.07 -9.99
CA ASP A 81 5.63 10.07 -10.58
C ASP A 81 6.35 8.73 -10.76
N PHE A 82 5.79 7.68 -10.17
CA PHE A 82 6.19 6.31 -10.41
C PHE A 82 5.10 5.55 -11.15
N ARG A 83 5.52 4.78 -12.16
CA ARG A 83 4.64 3.82 -12.83
C ARG A 83 4.73 2.48 -12.11
N VAL A 84 3.58 2.02 -11.64
CA VAL A 84 3.33 0.72 -11.03
C VAL A 84 2.77 -0.19 -12.11
N GLN A 85 3.39 -1.34 -12.35
CA GLN A 85 2.87 -2.35 -13.29
C GLN A 85 2.93 -3.75 -12.70
N ILE A 86 1.92 -4.55 -13.04
CA ILE A 86 1.92 -5.98 -12.77
C ILE A 86 1.71 -6.70 -14.11
N PHE A 87 2.56 -7.68 -14.36
CA PHE A 87 2.50 -8.54 -15.54
C PHE A 87 2.06 -9.94 -15.15
N SER A 88 1.29 -10.58 -16.03
CA SER A 88 1.03 -12.02 -15.92
C SER A 88 2.31 -12.82 -16.09
N ASP A 89 2.34 -14.05 -15.60
CA ASP A 89 3.33 -15.01 -16.07
C ASP A 89 3.15 -15.36 -17.56
N ASN A 90 4.27 -15.63 -18.23
CA ASN A 90 4.35 -16.16 -19.58
C ASN A 90 5.51 -17.16 -19.67
N SER A 91 5.33 -18.31 -19.03
CA SER A 91 6.31 -19.41 -19.00
C SER A 91 7.61 -19.04 -18.28
N GLY A 92 7.49 -18.42 -17.10
CA GLY A 92 8.62 -17.97 -16.28
C GLY A 92 9.21 -16.63 -16.72
N LEU A 93 8.45 -15.83 -17.47
CA LEU A 93 8.84 -14.50 -17.92
C LEU A 93 7.67 -13.53 -17.74
N PRO A 94 7.91 -12.23 -17.50
CA PRO A 94 6.83 -11.26 -17.50
C PRO A 94 6.12 -11.21 -18.85
N GLY A 95 4.79 -11.36 -18.80
CA GLY A 95 3.90 -11.44 -19.96
C GLY A 95 3.22 -10.12 -20.30
N ARG A 96 1.88 -10.11 -20.29
CA ARG A 96 1.10 -8.90 -20.57
C ARG A 96 0.83 -8.15 -19.28
N SER A 97 0.84 -6.81 -19.35
CA SER A 97 0.45 -5.98 -18.21
C SER A 97 -1.03 -6.24 -17.93
N VAL A 98 -1.30 -6.79 -16.74
CA VAL A 98 -2.65 -7.04 -16.22
C VAL A 98 -3.11 -5.91 -15.30
N PHE A 99 -2.17 -5.06 -14.89
CA PHE A 99 -2.41 -3.87 -14.10
C PHE A 99 -1.38 -2.80 -14.42
N GLN A 100 -1.83 -1.54 -14.43
CA GLN A 100 -0.98 -0.37 -14.50
C GLN A 100 -1.62 0.77 -13.71
N ASP A 101 -0.79 1.48 -12.94
CA ASP A 101 -1.16 2.71 -12.27
C ASP A 101 0.02 3.70 -12.31
N THR A 102 -0.28 4.98 -12.11
CA THR A 102 0.74 6.02 -11.90
C THR A 102 0.45 6.70 -10.58
N VAL A 103 1.43 6.69 -9.69
CA VAL A 103 1.33 7.30 -8.35
C VAL A 103 2.36 8.40 -8.20
N THR A 104 1.96 9.54 -7.64
CA THR A 104 2.86 10.63 -7.31
C THR A 104 3.21 10.55 -5.83
N VAL A 105 4.48 10.39 -5.51
CA VAL A 105 4.95 10.25 -4.12
C VAL A 105 6.18 11.11 -3.84
N THR A 106 6.33 11.53 -2.59
CA THR A 106 7.56 12.14 -2.09
C THR A 106 8.34 11.08 -1.31
N GLY A 107 9.54 10.77 -1.76
CA GLY A 107 10.42 9.83 -1.06
C GLY A 107 10.92 10.37 0.27
N VAL A 108 11.18 9.47 1.22
CA VAL A 108 11.77 9.79 2.53
C VAL A 108 13.15 9.17 2.62
N ASP A 109 14.17 10.00 2.88
CA ASP A 109 15.53 9.51 3.12
C ASP A 109 15.56 8.64 4.38
N THR A 110 16.05 7.41 4.26
CA THR A 110 16.08 6.46 5.37
C THR A 110 17.30 6.65 6.29
N GLY A 111 18.25 7.52 5.90
CA GLY A 111 19.55 7.67 6.54
C GLY A 111 20.55 6.56 6.21
N LEU A 112 20.18 5.63 5.32
CA LEU A 112 21.03 4.54 4.86
C LEU A 112 21.72 4.90 3.55
N VAL A 113 22.86 4.27 3.29
CA VAL A 113 23.58 4.40 2.02
C VAL A 113 23.88 3.03 1.43
N ASN A 114 23.76 2.92 0.11
CA ASN A 114 24.12 1.70 -0.61
C ASN A 114 25.62 1.65 -0.96
N GLU A 115 26.07 0.55 -1.57
CA GLU A 115 27.47 0.30 -1.93
C GLU A 115 28.04 1.32 -2.93
N LEU A 116 27.15 1.98 -3.68
CA LEU A 116 27.46 3.07 -4.60
C LEU A 116 27.51 4.45 -3.92
N ARG A 117 27.28 4.50 -2.59
CA ARG A 117 27.20 5.72 -1.76
C ARG A 117 26.03 6.64 -2.11
N HIS A 118 24.95 6.09 -2.65
CA HIS A 118 23.70 6.82 -2.83
C HIS A 118 22.81 6.66 -1.59
N SER A 119 22.07 7.71 -1.23
CA SER A 119 21.07 7.62 -0.16
C SER A 119 19.94 6.68 -0.57
N VAL A 120 19.58 5.78 0.35
CA VAL A 120 18.42 4.91 0.18
C VAL A 120 17.16 5.67 0.59
N ILE A 121 16.16 5.65 -0.28
CA ILE A 121 14.91 6.39 -0.13
C ILE A 121 13.78 5.39 -0.03
N SER A 122 12.90 5.56 0.97
CA SER A 122 11.66 4.82 1.08
C SER A 122 10.50 5.57 0.44
N TYR A 123 9.61 4.81 -0.17
CA TYR A 123 8.41 5.31 -0.83
C TYR A 123 7.21 4.48 -0.37
N SER A 124 6.04 5.13 -0.34
CA SER A 124 4.77 4.48 -0.02
C SER A 124 3.66 5.13 -0.84
N ALA A 125 2.81 4.32 -1.46
CA ALA A 125 1.68 4.80 -2.26
C ALA A 125 0.44 3.95 -2.05
N THR A 126 -0.71 4.61 -1.93
CA THR A 126 -2.02 4.00 -2.18
C THR A 126 -2.27 3.98 -3.68
N LEU A 127 -2.66 2.83 -4.22
CA LEU A 127 -3.05 2.69 -5.61
C LEU A 127 -4.36 3.44 -5.86
N ASN A 128 -4.44 4.16 -6.98
CA ASN A 128 -5.67 4.79 -7.44
C ASN A 128 -6.72 3.74 -7.80
N ASN A 129 -6.26 2.60 -8.33
CA ASN A 129 -7.09 1.43 -8.63
C ASN A 129 -6.49 0.22 -7.92
N PRO A 130 -7.22 -0.43 -6.99
CA PRO A 130 -6.74 -1.66 -6.37
C PRO A 130 -6.55 -2.79 -7.39
N PHE A 131 -5.55 -3.65 -7.15
CA PHE A 131 -5.29 -4.84 -7.97
C PHE A 131 -5.78 -6.11 -7.25
N THR A 132 -6.62 -6.90 -7.92
CA THR A 132 -7.04 -8.21 -7.40
C THR A 132 -6.03 -9.28 -7.83
N ALA A 133 -5.30 -9.81 -6.86
CA ALA A 133 -4.34 -10.88 -7.05
C ALA A 133 -4.96 -12.22 -6.64
N THR A 134 -4.81 -13.24 -7.49
CA THR A 134 -5.27 -14.60 -7.19
C THR A 134 -4.18 -15.39 -6.46
N ALA A 135 -4.57 -16.16 -5.44
CA ALA A 135 -3.70 -17.04 -4.69
C ALA A 135 -2.91 -17.98 -5.62
N SER A 136 -1.66 -18.28 -5.27
CA SER A 136 -0.81 -19.24 -5.99
C SER A 136 -0.60 -18.92 -7.48
N THR A 137 -0.91 -17.71 -7.92
CA THR A 137 -0.65 -17.23 -9.29
C THR A 137 0.63 -16.42 -9.31
N VAL A 138 1.53 -16.74 -10.24
CA VAL A 138 2.77 -16.01 -10.44
C VAL A 138 2.50 -14.71 -11.18
N TYR A 139 2.98 -13.61 -10.60
CA TYR A 139 2.94 -12.28 -11.18
C TYR A 139 4.34 -11.68 -11.17
N TYR A 140 4.55 -10.69 -12.03
CA TYR A 140 5.78 -9.89 -12.03
C TYR A 140 5.46 -8.44 -11.73
N PHE A 141 6.00 -7.93 -10.63
CA PHE A 141 5.83 -6.56 -10.16
C PHE A 141 6.94 -5.66 -10.67
N SER A 142 6.58 -4.52 -11.24
CA SER A 142 7.52 -3.50 -11.73
C SER A 142 7.15 -2.14 -11.15
N ILE A 143 8.14 -1.45 -10.62
CA ILE A 143 8.07 -0.03 -10.29
C ILE A 143 9.17 0.70 -11.05
N ALA A 144 8.82 1.80 -11.71
CA ALA A 144 9.78 2.59 -12.49
C ALA A 144 9.49 4.07 -12.32
N ASP A 145 10.54 4.89 -12.25
CA ASP A 145 10.40 6.33 -12.36
C ASP A 145 9.79 6.66 -13.73
N ALA A 146 8.70 7.42 -13.70
CA ALA A 146 7.95 7.88 -14.86
C ALA A 146 7.86 9.41 -14.94
N ASP A 147 8.50 10.12 -14.01
CA ASP A 147 8.52 11.57 -13.97
C ASP A 147 9.47 12.13 -15.04
N THR A 148 8.89 12.89 -15.96
CA THR A 148 9.64 13.53 -17.04
C THR A 148 10.50 14.70 -16.58
N ALA A 149 10.27 15.22 -15.36
CA ALA A 149 11.06 16.28 -14.75
C ALA A 149 12.34 15.75 -14.08
N THR A 150 12.42 14.44 -13.82
CA THR A 150 13.59 13.85 -13.17
C THR A 150 14.71 13.61 -14.17
N SER A 151 15.88 14.23 -13.91
CA SER A 151 17.07 14.10 -14.77
C SER A 151 18.04 13.00 -14.32
N SER A 152 17.94 12.58 -13.07
CA SER A 152 18.78 11.52 -12.50
C SER A 152 18.12 10.17 -12.71
N ALA A 153 18.91 9.16 -13.05
CA ALA A 153 18.38 7.81 -13.20
C ALA A 153 18.01 7.23 -11.84
N TRP A 154 16.81 6.64 -11.75
CA TRP A 154 16.35 5.95 -10.55
C TRP A 154 16.69 4.46 -10.59
N ARG A 155 16.98 3.91 -9.41
CA ARG A 155 17.25 2.48 -9.20
C ARG A 155 16.32 1.93 -8.13
N TRP A 156 15.81 0.72 -8.37
CA TRP A 156 15.05 -0.05 -7.38
C TRP A 156 16.01 -0.89 -6.55
N GLU A 157 16.02 -0.65 -5.23
CA GLU A 157 16.96 -1.29 -4.31
C GLU A 157 16.71 -2.80 -4.15
N ASN A 158 17.78 -3.56 -3.92
CA ASN A 158 17.69 -5.01 -3.77
C ASN A 158 17.11 -5.42 -2.41
N SER A 159 16.59 -6.64 -2.39
CA SER A 159 16.10 -7.33 -1.20
C SER A 159 17.03 -8.46 -0.77
N ASP A 160 17.03 -8.76 0.54
CA ASP A 160 17.59 -9.99 1.12
C ASP A 160 16.68 -11.20 0.97
N TYR A 161 15.49 -11.03 0.38
CA TYR A 161 14.59 -12.12 0.12
C TYR A 161 15.29 -13.18 -0.72
N GLN A 162 15.07 -14.45 -0.34
CA GLN A 162 15.80 -15.62 -0.84
C GLN A 162 16.01 -15.55 -2.37
N LEU A 163 17.22 -15.89 -2.82
CA LEU A 163 17.74 -15.83 -4.20
C LEU A 163 17.00 -16.74 -5.20
N THR A 164 15.73 -17.06 -4.96
CA THR A 164 14.88 -17.85 -5.83
C THR A 164 14.00 -17.00 -6.73
N SER A 165 13.77 -15.72 -6.42
CA SER A 165 13.03 -14.85 -7.35
C SER A 165 13.91 -14.50 -8.56
N GLU A 166 13.30 -14.59 -9.74
CA GLU A 166 13.93 -14.22 -10.99
C GLU A 166 13.56 -12.78 -11.31
N THR A 167 14.57 -11.91 -11.42
CA THR A 167 14.38 -10.52 -11.85
C THR A 167 14.70 -10.36 -13.31
N PHE A 168 13.85 -9.60 -13.98
CA PHE A 168 13.90 -9.36 -15.41
C PHE A 168 14.07 -7.88 -15.69
N ALA A 169 14.84 -7.54 -16.72
CA ALA A 169 14.87 -6.19 -17.27
C ALA A 169 14.28 -6.18 -18.67
N TRP A 170 13.47 -5.17 -18.94
CA TRP A 170 12.96 -4.90 -20.27
C TRP A 170 14.07 -4.33 -21.16
N ASN A 171 14.37 -5.02 -22.26
CA ASN A 171 15.27 -4.50 -23.28
C ASN A 171 14.46 -3.79 -24.37
N PRO A 172 14.53 -2.45 -24.46
CA PRO A 172 13.77 -1.69 -25.45
C PRO A 172 14.24 -1.96 -26.89
N SER A 173 15.49 -2.38 -27.09
CA SER A 173 16.05 -2.64 -28.43
C SER A 173 15.48 -3.92 -29.06
N THR A 174 15.16 -4.91 -28.24
CA THR A 174 14.61 -6.21 -28.68
C THR A 174 13.14 -6.38 -28.34
N ALA A 175 12.56 -5.42 -27.62
CA ALA A 175 11.21 -5.51 -27.04
C ALA A 175 10.99 -6.84 -26.30
N ALA A 176 11.94 -7.22 -25.44
CA ALA A 176 11.91 -8.49 -24.74
C ALA A 176 12.44 -8.38 -23.30
N TRP A 177 11.91 -9.24 -22.43
CA TRP A 177 12.42 -9.43 -21.08
C TRP A 177 13.68 -10.28 -21.09
N ASN A 178 14.71 -9.82 -20.39
CA ASN A 178 15.96 -10.54 -20.21
C ASN A 178 16.19 -10.79 -18.73
N LEU A 179 16.44 -12.05 -18.37
CA LEU A 179 16.89 -12.43 -17.05
C LEU A 179 18.16 -11.65 -16.71
N GLN A 180 18.17 -10.93 -15.60
CA GLN A 180 19.34 -10.15 -15.19
C GLN A 180 20.27 -11.00 -14.32
N THR A 181 19.76 -11.46 -13.19
CA THR A 181 20.46 -12.24 -12.15
C THR A 181 19.41 -12.74 -11.16
N ARG A 182 19.70 -13.78 -10.36
CA ARG A 182 18.86 -14.15 -9.20
C ARG A 182 19.06 -13.15 -8.06
N ASN A 183 18.44 -11.98 -8.18
CA ASN A 183 18.29 -10.99 -7.12
C ASN A 183 16.81 -10.70 -6.96
N ALA A 184 16.41 -10.30 -5.76
CA ALA A 184 15.10 -9.78 -5.44
C ALA A 184 15.16 -8.25 -5.28
N PHE A 185 14.04 -7.56 -5.49
CA PHE A 185 13.87 -6.14 -5.19
C PHE A 185 13.04 -5.92 -3.93
N ALA A 186 13.33 -4.83 -3.22
CA ALA A 186 12.70 -4.54 -1.94
C ALA A 186 11.34 -3.86 -2.14
N PHE A 187 10.27 -4.56 -1.76
CA PHE A 187 8.92 -4.02 -1.72
C PHE A 187 8.00 -4.79 -0.77
N THR A 188 6.91 -4.13 -0.40
CA THR A 188 5.84 -4.68 0.43
C THR A 188 4.52 -4.40 -0.26
N LEU A 189 3.65 -5.40 -0.36
CA LEU A 189 2.28 -5.23 -0.81
C LEU A 189 1.36 -5.30 0.39
N HIS A 190 0.39 -4.40 0.41
CA HIS A 190 -0.62 -4.34 1.44
C HIS A 190 -2.02 -4.45 0.86
N GLU A 191 -2.91 -5.05 1.63
CA GLU A 191 -4.34 -4.95 1.39
C GLU A 191 -5.02 -4.13 2.49
N THR A 192 -6.05 -3.40 2.10
CA THR A 192 -6.89 -2.71 3.05
C THR A 192 -8.08 -3.59 3.38
N GLN A 193 -8.05 -4.26 4.51
CA GLN A 193 -9.20 -5.01 4.98
C GLN A 193 -10.28 -4.03 5.47
N PRO A 194 -11.53 -4.10 4.95
CA PRO A 194 -12.63 -3.38 5.54
C PRO A 194 -12.85 -3.92 6.95
N VAL A 195 -12.45 -3.15 7.96
CA VAL A 195 -12.66 -3.53 9.36
C VAL A 195 -14.18 -3.59 9.60
N PRO A 196 -14.74 -4.73 10.04
CA PRO A 196 -16.15 -4.82 10.36
C PRO A 196 -16.52 -3.72 11.35
N GLU A 197 -17.64 -3.02 11.11
CA GLU A 197 -18.14 -2.03 12.07
C GLU A 197 -18.14 -2.64 13.48
N PRO A 198 -17.53 -1.97 14.47
CA PRO A 198 -17.44 -2.53 15.81
C PRO A 198 -18.83 -2.97 16.27
N ALA A 199 -18.96 -4.20 16.76
CA ALA A 199 -20.22 -4.69 17.32
C ALA A 199 -20.78 -3.79 18.44
N SER A 200 -19.95 -2.88 18.98
CA SER A 200 -20.38 -1.80 19.87
C SER A 200 -21.37 -0.81 19.23
N LEU A 201 -21.31 -0.53 17.92
CA LEU A 201 -22.32 0.29 17.22
C LEU A 201 -23.66 -0.43 17.17
N ALA A 202 -23.66 -1.73 16.84
CA ALA A 202 -24.86 -2.56 16.88
C ALA A 202 -25.42 -2.67 18.31
N LEU A 203 -24.56 -2.90 19.30
CA LEU A 203 -24.94 -2.98 20.71
C LEU A 203 -25.45 -1.64 21.25
N PHE A 204 -24.84 -0.53 20.83
CA PHE A 204 -25.30 0.81 21.16
C PHE A 204 -26.68 1.09 20.55
N GLY A 205 -26.88 0.76 19.27
CA GLY A 205 -28.18 0.87 18.61
C GLY A 205 -29.26 0.08 19.36
N LEU A 206 -28.95 -1.17 19.73
CA LEU A 206 -29.85 -2.02 20.52
C LEU A 206 -30.11 -1.44 21.92
N GLY A 207 -29.09 -0.91 22.59
CA GLY A 207 -29.19 -0.27 23.89
C GLY A 207 -30.07 1.00 23.85
N ALA A 208 -29.89 1.84 22.84
CA ALA A 208 -30.68 3.05 22.64
C ALA A 208 -32.17 2.73 22.37
N VAL A 209 -32.45 1.72 21.56
CA VAL A 209 -33.81 1.21 21.33
C VAL A 209 -34.41 0.69 22.64
N GLY A 210 -33.66 -0.10 23.41
CA GLY A 210 -34.09 -0.63 24.71
C GLY A 210 -34.48 0.48 25.70
N VAL A 211 -33.64 1.51 25.83
CA VAL A 211 -33.93 2.68 26.69
C VAL A 211 -35.16 3.45 26.20
N GLY A 212 -35.29 3.66 24.88
CA GLY A 212 -36.45 4.33 24.28
C GLY A 212 -37.77 3.61 24.56
N LEU A 213 -37.77 2.27 24.47
CA LEU A 213 -38.94 1.44 24.79
C LEU A 213 -39.30 1.52 26.28
N LEU A 214 -38.32 1.49 27.18
CA LEU A 214 -38.54 1.64 28.63
C LEU A 214 -39.11 3.02 28.98
N ALA A 215 -38.60 4.09 28.37
CA ALA A 215 -39.11 5.45 28.56
C ALA A 215 -40.58 5.58 28.09
N ARG A 216 -40.92 4.99 26.95
CA ARG A 216 -42.30 5.01 26.41
C ARG A 216 -43.30 4.32 27.35
N ARG A 217 -42.92 3.17 27.93
CA ARG A 217 -43.77 2.43 28.89
C ARG A 217 -44.04 3.22 30.16
N ARG A 218 -43.05 3.96 30.68
CA ARG A 218 -43.22 4.80 31.88
C ARG A 218 -44.22 5.93 31.66
N ASN A 219 -44.15 6.59 30.50
CA ASN A 219 -45.08 7.68 30.16
C ASN A 219 -46.52 7.20 29.95
N GLN A 220 -46.71 5.96 29.47
CA GLN A 220 -48.05 5.37 29.33
C GLN A 220 -48.68 5.03 30.68
N LYS A 221 -47.91 4.46 31.63
CA LYS A 221 -48.41 4.18 32.99
C LYS A 221 -48.78 5.43 33.77
N ALA A 222 -47.98 6.50 33.66
CA ALA A 222 -48.26 7.77 34.33
C ALA A 222 -49.55 8.47 33.84
N ARG A 223 -49.93 8.25 32.57
CA ARG A 223 -51.22 8.71 32.04
C ARG A 223 -52.41 7.89 32.53
N ALA A 224 -52.24 6.57 32.67
CA ALA A 224 -53.31 5.68 33.13
C ALA A 224 -53.63 5.82 34.64
N SER A 225 -52.80 6.50 35.42
CA SER A 225 -53.03 6.75 36.86
C SER A 225 -53.67 8.12 37.15
N GLN A 226 -54.08 8.86 36.12
CA GLN A 226 -54.76 10.16 36.24
C GLN A 226 -56.26 10.11 35.88
N ASP A 227 -56.76 8.94 35.52
CA ASP A 227 -58.18 8.61 35.34
C ASP A 227 -58.65 7.75 36.53
#